data_AF-A0A0B8QMT6-F1
#
_entry.id   AF-A0A0B8QMT6-F1
#
_cell.length_a   1.000
_cell.length_b   1.000
_cell.length_c   1.000
_cell.angle_alpha   90.00
_cell.angle_beta   90.00
_cell.angle_gamma   90.00
#
_symmetry.space_group_name_H-M   'P 1'
#
loop_
_entity.id
_entity.type
_entity.pdbx_description
1 polymer ?
#
loop_
_entity_poly.entity_id
_entity_poly.type
_entity_poly.pdbx_seq_one_letter_code
_entity_poly.pdbx_strand_id
1 'polypeptide(L)'
;MIALDILPTITRDIELVENTPELEGVDLIPYLNGEAEGRPHETLFFRFFHDIAYRKGDWVLTWNDQHKIAGEKRSRRDLVKEDVRAMLFNLNDDVAQRRDLRNEEPEKFKELFNEYLELLKEFPEPEYPALFDTPYTVEFTEDL
;
A
#
# COMPACT_ATOMS: atom_id res chain seq x y z
N MET A 1 -7.89 -2.01 -0.96
CA MET A 1 -8.28 -1.31 0.28
C MET A 1 -9.58 -1.93 0.81
N ILE A 2 -9.65 -2.42 2.06
CA ILE A 2 -10.83 -3.19 2.57
C ILE A 2 -12.13 -2.37 2.57
N ALA A 3 -12.07 -1.03 2.63
CA ALA A 3 -13.27 -0.20 2.53
C ALA A 3 -14.00 -0.35 1.19
N LEU A 4 -13.30 -0.76 0.12
CA LEU A 4 -13.89 -0.97 -1.20
C LEU A 4 -14.83 -2.18 -1.22
N ASP A 5 -14.66 -3.13 -0.30
CA ASP A 5 -15.50 -4.32 -0.20
C ASP A 5 -16.88 -4.05 0.39
N ILE A 6 -17.05 -2.92 1.09
CA ILE A 6 -18.32 -2.59 1.75
C ILE A 6 -19.43 -2.50 0.71
N LEU A 7 -19.21 -1.77 -0.37
CA LEU A 7 -20.21 -1.56 -1.42
C LEU A 7 -20.67 -2.87 -2.07
N PRO A 8 -19.80 -3.69 -2.69
CA PRO A 8 -20.21 -4.94 -3.33
C PRO A 8 -20.81 -5.94 -2.32
N THR A 9 -20.36 -5.93 -1.07
CA THR A 9 -20.94 -6.80 -0.01
C THR A 9 -22.38 -6.39 0.34
N ILE A 10 -22.65 -5.09 0.57
CA ILE A 10 -24.00 -4.65 0.97
C ILE A 10 -24.99 -4.61 -0.21
N THR A 11 -24.49 -4.49 -1.44
CA THR A 11 -25.31 -4.46 -2.65
C THR A 11 -25.39 -5.80 -3.38
N ARG A 12 -24.89 -6.91 -2.79
CA ARG A 12 -24.83 -8.23 -3.46
C ARG A 12 -26.15 -8.74 -4.04
N ASP A 13 -27.26 -8.40 -3.38
CA ASP A 13 -28.62 -8.81 -3.77
C ASP A 13 -29.40 -7.67 -4.47
N ILE A 14 -28.69 -6.61 -4.88
CA ILE A 14 -29.26 -5.45 -5.56
C ILE A 14 -28.82 -5.47 -7.02
N GLU A 15 -29.79 -5.32 -7.92
CA GLU A 15 -29.50 -5.15 -9.33
C GLU A 15 -28.83 -3.79 -9.58
N LEU A 16 -27.59 -3.83 -10.08
CA LEU A 16 -26.86 -2.62 -10.45
C LEU A 16 -27.51 -1.97 -11.66
N VAL A 17 -27.70 -0.66 -11.60
CA VAL A 17 -28.26 0.10 -12.73
C VAL A 17 -27.27 0.15 -13.89
N GLU A 18 -27.78 0.37 -15.10
CA GLU A 18 -26.94 0.60 -16.28
C GLU A 18 -25.92 1.71 -16.01
N ASN A 19 -24.67 1.50 -16.44
CA ASN A 19 -23.52 2.39 -16.23
C ASN A 19 -22.99 2.45 -14.79
N THR A 20 -23.27 1.44 -13.95
CA THR A 20 -22.54 1.30 -12.69
C THR A 20 -21.05 1.02 -12.98
N PRO A 21 -20.11 1.80 -12.41
CA PRO A 21 -18.68 1.55 -12.58
C PRO A 21 -18.29 0.16 -12.07
N GLU A 22 -17.26 -0.41 -12.66
CA GLU A 22 -16.64 -1.63 -12.12
C GLU A 22 -16.12 -1.36 -10.72
N LEU A 23 -16.45 -2.25 -9.78
CA LEU A 23 -16.04 -2.15 -8.40
C LEU A 23 -14.75 -2.95 -8.21
N GLU A 24 -13.75 -2.33 -7.61
CA GLU A 24 -12.48 -3.00 -7.28
C GLU A 24 -12.58 -3.89 -6.02
N GLY A 25 -13.62 -3.68 -5.19
CA GLY A 25 -13.90 -4.53 -4.03
C GLY A 25 -14.63 -5.81 -4.39
N VAL A 26 -14.69 -6.76 -3.46
CA VAL A 26 -15.39 -8.05 -3.63
C VAL A 26 -16.49 -8.25 -2.58
N ASP A 27 -17.49 -9.09 -2.91
CA ASP A 27 -18.47 -9.54 -1.92
C ASP A 27 -17.78 -10.44 -0.87
N LEU A 28 -17.81 -10.03 0.40
CA LEU A 28 -17.18 -10.76 1.50
C LEU A 28 -18.07 -11.88 2.07
N ILE A 29 -19.37 -11.92 1.78
CA ILE A 29 -20.29 -12.91 2.36
C ILE A 29 -19.84 -14.36 2.11
N PRO A 30 -19.41 -14.77 0.89
CA PRO A 30 -18.94 -16.12 0.64
C PRO A 30 -17.70 -16.51 1.48
N TYR A 31 -16.77 -15.58 1.68
CA TYR A 31 -15.58 -15.80 2.49
C TYR A 31 -15.91 -15.90 3.99
N LEU A 32 -16.85 -15.07 4.47
CA LEU A 32 -17.31 -15.09 5.86
C LEU A 32 -18.11 -16.35 6.20
N ASN A 33 -18.85 -16.89 5.23
CA ASN A 33 -19.59 -18.14 5.39
C ASN A 33 -18.74 -19.40 5.19
N GLY A 34 -17.49 -19.26 4.73
CA GLY A 34 -16.63 -20.40 4.38
C GLY A 34 -17.03 -21.10 3.07
N GLU A 35 -17.81 -20.43 2.23
CA GLU A 35 -18.17 -20.90 0.88
C GLU A 35 -17.06 -20.60 -0.14
N ALA A 36 -16.28 -19.55 0.10
CA ALA A 36 -15.05 -19.22 -0.62
C ALA A 36 -13.83 -19.42 0.28
N GLU A 37 -12.79 -20.04 -0.27
CA GLU A 37 -11.52 -20.30 0.43
C GLU A 37 -10.47 -19.21 0.14
N GLY A 38 -9.49 -19.08 1.04
CA GLY A 38 -8.36 -18.18 0.85
C GLY A 38 -8.63 -16.73 1.25
N ARG A 39 -7.81 -15.81 0.73
CA ARG A 39 -7.92 -14.38 1.00
C ARG A 39 -8.82 -13.74 -0.06
N PRO A 40 -9.74 -12.83 0.32
CA PRO A 40 -10.50 -12.05 -0.65
C PRO A 40 -9.62 -11.19 -1.57
N HIS A 41 -8.44 -10.79 -1.05
CA HIS A 41 -7.45 -10.00 -1.76
C HIS A 41 -6.05 -10.54 -1.51
N GLU A 42 -5.33 -10.86 -2.58
CA GLU A 42 -3.91 -11.20 -2.50
C GLU A 42 -3.03 -9.95 -2.27
N THR A 43 -3.43 -8.84 -2.89
CA THR A 43 -2.68 -7.59 -2.88
C THR A 43 -3.53 -6.44 -2.33
N LEU A 44 -2.93 -5.58 -1.50
CA LEU A 44 -3.51 -4.30 -1.08
C LEU A 44 -2.52 -3.18 -1.36
N PHE A 45 -3.03 -2.10 -1.93
CA PHE A 45 -2.27 -0.91 -2.26
C PHE A 45 -2.85 0.31 -1.56
N PHE A 46 -1.97 1.14 -1.00
CA PHE A 46 -2.28 2.41 -0.39
C PHE A 46 -1.25 3.44 -0.86
N ARG A 47 -1.74 4.61 -1.27
CA ARG A 47 -0.91 5.75 -1.62
C ARG A 47 -1.57 7.03 -1.15
N PHE A 48 -0.80 7.86 -0.47
CA PHE A 48 -1.18 9.20 -0.06
C PHE A 48 -0.01 10.14 -0.31
N PHE A 49 -0.05 10.87 -1.43
CA PHE A 49 1.11 11.58 -1.98
C PHE A 49 2.31 10.62 -2.07
N HIS A 50 3.33 10.91 -1.27
CA HIS A 50 4.58 10.19 -1.18
C HIS A 50 4.45 8.96 -0.23
N ASP A 51 3.52 8.93 0.72
CA ASP A 51 3.41 7.77 1.60
C ASP A 51 2.76 6.58 0.88
N ILE A 52 3.42 5.43 0.86
CA ILE A 52 2.93 4.22 0.20
C ILE A 52 2.97 3.01 1.13
N ALA A 53 2.04 2.09 0.89
CA ALA A 53 2.09 0.74 1.40
C ALA A 53 1.56 -0.23 0.34
N TYR A 54 2.38 -1.21 -0.02
CA TYR A 54 2.03 -2.32 -0.89
C TYR A 54 2.14 -3.61 -0.08
N ARG A 55 1.03 -4.35 0.02
CA ARG A 55 0.96 -5.62 0.74
C ARG A 55 0.64 -6.73 -0.24
N LYS A 56 1.39 -7.83 -0.17
CA LYS A 56 1.11 -9.09 -0.88
C LYS A 56 1.19 -10.25 0.11
N GLY A 57 0.04 -10.85 0.41
CA GLY A 57 -0.07 -11.83 1.48
C GLY A 57 0.34 -11.24 2.85
N ASP A 58 1.44 -11.73 3.41
CA ASP A 58 1.98 -11.24 4.69
C ASP A 58 3.16 -10.28 4.53
N TRP A 59 3.68 -10.12 3.31
CA TRP A 59 4.75 -9.18 3.01
C TRP A 59 4.20 -7.79 2.78
N VAL A 60 4.86 -6.79 3.37
CA VAL A 60 4.49 -5.38 3.24
C VAL A 60 5.73 -4.57 2.89
N LEU A 61 5.67 -3.90 1.73
CA LEU A 61 6.58 -2.85 1.31
C LEU A 61 5.98 -1.51 1.72
N THR A 62 6.75 -0.68 2.41
CA THR A 62 6.31 0.68 2.77
C THR A 62 7.37 1.70 2.46
N TRP A 63 6.96 2.91 2.10
CA TRP A 63 7.82 4.08 2.09
C TRP A 63 7.05 5.26 2.66
N ASN A 64 7.72 6.07 3.49
CA ASN A 64 7.18 7.32 3.99
C ASN A 64 8.31 8.33 4.16
N ASP A 65 8.01 9.61 4.00
CA ASP A 65 8.99 10.70 4.14
C ASP A 65 9.53 10.86 5.57
N GLN A 66 8.94 10.14 6.53
CA GLN A 66 9.31 10.13 7.94
C GLN A 66 10.21 8.97 8.35
N HIS A 67 10.53 8.04 7.45
CA HIS A 67 11.31 6.80 7.66
C HIS A 67 11.22 6.26 9.10
N LYS A 68 10.02 5.80 9.50
CA LYS A 68 9.79 5.28 10.86
C LYS A 68 9.48 3.80 10.86
N ILE A 69 10.23 3.09 11.70
CA ILE A 69 9.86 1.76 12.16
C ILE A 69 8.89 1.91 13.34
N ALA A 70 7.91 1.01 13.45
CA ALA A 70 6.90 1.12 14.49
C ALA A 70 7.52 1.08 15.90
N GLY A 71 7.15 2.05 16.74
CA GLY A 71 7.68 2.20 18.10
C GLY A 71 8.78 3.26 18.22
N GLU A 72 9.27 3.81 17.12
CA GLU A 72 10.18 4.95 17.15
C GLU A 72 9.44 6.25 17.49
N LYS A 73 10.05 7.09 18.35
CA LYS A 73 9.50 8.40 18.68
C LYS A 73 9.59 9.32 17.47
N ARG A 74 8.59 10.20 17.31
CA ARG A 74 8.68 11.32 16.36
C ARG A 74 9.92 12.16 16.66
N SER A 75 10.95 12.04 15.81
CA SER A 75 12.06 13.00 15.81
C SER A 75 11.47 14.37 15.47
N ARG A 76 11.84 15.40 16.25
CA ARG A 76 11.59 16.81 15.91
C ARG A 76 12.58 17.36 14.88
N ARG A 77 13.51 16.53 14.41
CA ARG A 77 14.49 16.90 13.38
C ARG A 77 13.96 16.47 12.02
N ASP A 78 14.13 17.36 11.05
CA ASP A 78 14.06 17.03 9.63
C ASP A 78 14.97 15.82 9.40
N LEU A 79 14.41 14.72 8.89
CA LEU A 79 15.23 13.58 8.50
C LEU A 79 16.07 14.00 7.31
N VAL A 80 17.34 13.57 7.32
CA VAL A 80 18.18 13.75 6.13
C VAL A 80 17.53 12.91 5.03
N LYS A 81 17.25 13.50 3.87
CA LYS A 81 16.55 12.83 2.75
C LYS A 81 17.20 11.49 2.37
N GLU A 82 18.51 11.36 2.57
CA GLU A 82 19.32 10.16 2.33
C GLU A 82 18.96 8.96 3.23
N ASP A 83 18.34 9.21 4.40
CA ASP A 83 17.89 8.15 5.31
C ASP A 83 16.51 7.61 4.96
N VAL A 84 15.80 8.26 4.03
CA VAL A 84 14.43 7.90 3.67
C VAL A 84 14.44 6.90 2.51
N ARG A 85 14.15 5.63 2.83
CA ARG A 85 14.18 4.52 1.87
C ARG A 85 12.98 3.59 2.03
N ALA A 86 12.63 2.84 1.01
CA ALA A 86 11.57 1.83 1.14
C ALA A 86 12.02 0.73 2.10
N MET A 87 11.09 0.21 2.90
CA MET A 87 11.29 -0.83 3.91
C MET A 87 10.45 -2.06 3.59
N LEU A 88 10.91 -3.22 4.06
CA LEU A 88 10.20 -4.50 3.91
C LEU A 88 9.87 -5.08 5.28
N PHE A 89 8.63 -5.55 5.45
CA PHE A 89 8.17 -6.23 6.65
C PHE A 89 7.43 -7.53 6.32
N ASN A 90 7.41 -8.46 7.27
CA ASN A 90 6.60 -9.67 7.21
C ASN A 90 5.65 -9.73 8.42
N LEU A 91 4.35 -9.63 8.17
CA LEU A 91 3.31 -9.61 9.20
C LEU A 91 3.06 -10.96 9.86
N ASN A 92 3.48 -12.07 9.24
CA ASN A 92 3.38 -13.39 9.87
C ASN A 92 4.30 -13.49 11.10
N ASP A 93 5.48 -12.86 11.01
CA ASP A 93 6.50 -12.92 12.06
C ASP A 93 6.52 -11.66 12.94
N ASP A 94 6.17 -10.50 12.35
CA ASP A 94 6.19 -9.19 13.00
C ASP A 94 5.01 -8.32 12.56
N VAL A 95 3.84 -8.62 13.14
CA VAL A 95 2.60 -7.83 12.97
C VAL A 95 2.83 -6.34 13.29
N ALA A 96 3.76 -6.04 14.18
CA ALA A 96 4.03 -4.68 14.62
C ALA A 96 4.99 -3.92 13.68
N GLN A 97 5.59 -4.54 12.66
CA GLN A 97 6.52 -3.88 11.72
C GLN A 97 7.68 -3.16 12.43
N ARG A 98 8.33 -3.88 13.36
CA ARG A 98 9.48 -3.42 14.15
C ARG A 98 10.83 -3.77 13.55
N ARG A 99 10.88 -4.68 12.57
CA ARG A 99 12.13 -5.11 11.93
C ARG A 99 12.05 -4.93 10.42
N ASP A 100 12.81 -3.98 9.89
CA ASP A 100 13.02 -3.83 8.44
C ASP A 100 13.88 -4.98 7.90
N LEU A 101 13.32 -5.76 6.99
CA LEU A 101 13.90 -6.94 6.37
C LEU A 101 14.50 -6.65 4.99
N ARG A 102 14.52 -5.40 4.50
CA ARG A 102 14.99 -5.07 3.14
C ARG A 102 16.35 -5.68 2.80
N ASN A 103 17.31 -5.58 3.72
CA ASN A 103 18.68 -6.07 3.50
C ASN A 103 18.81 -7.56 3.79
N GLU A 104 17.88 -8.14 4.54
CA GLU A 104 17.88 -9.56 4.90
C GLU A 104 17.19 -10.41 3.83
N GLU A 105 16.20 -9.84 3.15
CA GLU A 105 15.39 -10.48 2.11
C GLU A 105 15.39 -9.64 0.81
N PRO A 106 16.56 -9.40 0.19
CA PRO A 106 16.69 -8.45 -0.93
C PRO A 106 15.95 -8.91 -2.20
N GLU A 107 15.84 -10.21 -2.44
CA GLU A 107 15.09 -10.78 -3.55
C GLU A 107 13.60 -10.50 -3.40
N LYS A 108 13.05 -10.69 -2.19
CA LYS A 108 11.65 -10.41 -1.87
C LYS A 108 11.35 -8.91 -1.93
N PHE A 109 12.26 -8.08 -1.43
CA PHE A 109 12.16 -6.62 -1.58
C PHE A 109 12.07 -6.23 -3.06
N LYS A 110 12.99 -6.74 -3.89
CA LYS A 110 13.01 -6.44 -5.33
C LYS A 110 11.75 -6.93 -6.05
N GLU A 111 11.23 -8.10 -5.71
CA GLU A 111 9.95 -8.62 -6.22
C GLU A 111 8.81 -7.62 -5.96
N LEU A 112 8.57 -7.29 -4.68
CA LEU A 112 7.47 -6.41 -4.30
C LEU A 112 7.65 -4.99 -4.83
N PHE A 113 8.89 -4.49 -4.85
CA PHE A 113 9.19 -3.17 -5.39
C PHE A 113 8.87 -3.08 -6.89
N ASN A 114 9.24 -4.09 -7.67
CA ASN A 114 8.89 -4.13 -9.10
C ASN A 114 7.38 -4.24 -9.33
N GLU A 115 6.67 -5.06 -8.54
CA GLU A 115 5.21 -5.16 -8.62
C GLU A 115 4.52 -3.84 -8.26
N TYR A 116 5.03 -3.13 -7.25
CA TYR A 116 4.59 -1.79 -6.92
C TYR A 116 4.83 -0.80 -8.07
N LEU A 117 6.02 -0.82 -8.70
CA LEU A 117 6.34 0.06 -9.83
C LEU A 117 5.43 -0.20 -11.03
N GLU A 118 5.07 -1.46 -11.29
CA GLU A 118 4.13 -1.80 -12.35
C GLU A 118 2.73 -1.25 -12.05
N LEU A 119 2.24 -1.46 -10.83
CA LEU A 119 0.95 -0.94 -10.38
C LEU A 119 0.89 0.59 -10.45
N LEU A 120 2.00 1.28 -10.14
CA LEU A 120 2.07 2.74 -10.17
C LEU A 120 1.79 3.33 -11.56
N LYS A 121 2.03 2.58 -12.64
CA LYS A 121 1.73 3.01 -14.01
C LYS A 121 0.23 3.17 -14.27
N GLU A 122 -0.61 2.47 -13.52
CA GLU A 122 -2.08 2.59 -13.59
C GLU A 122 -2.58 3.83 -12.85
N PHE A 123 -1.78 4.37 -11.92
CA PHE A 123 -2.09 5.54 -11.10
C PHE A 123 -1.06 6.65 -11.36
N PRO A 124 -1.06 7.28 -12.55
CA PRO A 124 -0.14 8.37 -12.84
C PRO A 124 -0.30 9.50 -11.81
N GLU A 125 0.80 10.19 -11.49
CA GLU A 125 0.74 11.41 -10.68
C GLU A 125 -0.31 12.35 -11.30
N PRO A 126 -1.36 12.71 -10.55
CA PRO A 126 -2.33 13.65 -11.07
C PRO A 126 -1.63 14.98 -11.35
N GLU A 127 -1.85 15.55 -12.53
CA GLU A 127 -1.46 16.93 -12.85
C GLU A 127 -2.33 17.90 -12.03
N TYR A 128 -2.16 17.91 -10.72
CA TYR A 128 -2.65 19.01 -9.90
C TYR A 128 -1.60 20.11 -9.96
N PRO A 129 -1.92 21.32 -10.47
CA PRO A 129 -1.04 22.45 -10.23
C PRO A 129 -0.95 22.60 -8.72
N ALA A 130 0.20 22.24 -8.14
CA ALA A 130 0.45 22.45 -6.74
C ALA A 130 0.20 23.95 -6.50
N LEU A 131 -0.83 24.27 -5.69
CA LEU A 131 -1.17 25.66 -5.42
C LEU A 131 0.02 26.39 -4.75
N PHE A 132 0.95 25.62 -4.15
CA PHE A 132 2.20 26.06 -3.54
C PHE A 132 3.25 24.95 -3.67
N ASP A 133 4.53 25.32 -3.89
CA ASP A 133 5.65 24.38 -3.82
C ASP A 133 5.73 23.78 -2.41
N THR A 134 5.55 22.47 -2.28
CA THR A 134 5.78 21.77 -1.02
C THR A 134 7.26 21.40 -0.89
N PRO A 135 7.95 21.76 0.21
CA PRO A 135 9.39 21.46 0.38
C PRO A 135 9.71 19.96 0.50
N TYR A 136 8.68 19.12 0.56
CA TYR A 136 8.75 17.66 0.72
C TYR A 136 8.47 16.89 -0.57
N THR A 137 8.44 17.54 -1.74
CA THR A 137 8.45 16.82 -3.02
C THR A 137 9.80 16.13 -3.15
N VAL A 138 9.87 14.89 -2.68
CA VAL A 138 10.98 14.00 -2.98
C VAL A 138 10.58 13.33 -4.29
N GLU A 139 11.33 13.60 -5.35
CA GLU A 139 11.18 12.82 -6.57
C GLU A 139 11.43 11.36 -6.20
N PHE A 140 10.43 10.52 -6.44
CA PHE A 140 10.56 9.08 -6.26
C PHE A 140 11.65 8.60 -7.23
N THR A 141 12.86 8.37 -6.72
CA THR A 141 13.97 7.86 -7.51
C THR A 141 13.93 6.33 -7.47
N GLU A 142 14.37 5.69 -8.56
CA GLU A 142 14.56 4.22 -8.60
C GLU A 142 15.56 3.72 -7.55
N ASP A 143 16.30 4.64 -6.92
CA ASP A 143 17.25 4.41 -5.83
C ASP A 143 16.63 4.47 -4.41
N LEU A 144 15.30 4.56 -4.29
CA LEU A 144 14.58 4.38 -3.03
C LEU A 144 14.68 2.97 -2.43
#